data_AF-A0A180GRF8-F1
#
_entry.id   AF-A0A180GRF8-F1
#
_cell.length_a   1.000
_cell.length_b   1.000
_cell.length_c   1.000
_cell.angle_alpha   90.00
_cell.angle_beta   90.00
_cell.angle_gamma   90.00
#
_symmetry.space_group_name_H-M   'P 1'
#
loop_
_entity.id
_entity.type
_entity.pdbx_description
1 polymer ?
#
loop_
_entity_poly.entity_id
_entity_poly.type
_entity_poly.pdbx_seq_one_letter_code
_entity_poly.pdbx_strand_id
1 'polypeptide(L)'
;MSSGIQTAAPSDSGPEHPTILLHRHQNPAAQNSSSVPFVRNVFTLNSCAHISSSQVLEFASEDIMLAKWQAFVAECDPDLVIGYNTSNFDMPYLPGRAKALKVSTFPYLGRMRTQ
;
A
#
# COMPACT_ATOMS: atom_id res chain seq x y z
N MET A 1 -3.12 9.01 -5.65
CA MET A 1 -2.29 8.15 -4.78
C MET A 1 -1.17 7.56 -5.62
N SER A 2 0.08 7.73 -5.22
CA SER A 2 1.22 7.00 -5.77
C SER A 2 1.49 5.77 -4.88
N SER A 3 1.58 4.59 -5.48
CA SER A 3 1.87 3.33 -4.80
C SER A 3 3.09 2.67 -5.44
N GLY A 4 3.94 2.08 -4.63
CA GLY A 4 5.04 1.25 -5.10
C GLY A 4 5.32 0.12 -4.13
N ILE A 5 5.46 -1.09 -4.65
CA ILE A 5 5.97 -2.22 -3.89
C ILE A 5 7.49 -2.22 -4.01
N GLN A 6 8.16 -2.20 -2.87
CA GLN A 6 9.58 -2.48 -2.79
C GLN A 6 9.76 -3.77 -2.01
N THR A 7 10.31 -4.80 -2.64
CA THR A 7 10.83 -5.95 -1.89
C THR A 7 12.14 -5.50 -1.25
N ALA A 8 12.14 -5.32 0.06
CA ALA A 8 13.36 -5.04 0.80
C ALA A 8 13.94 -6.38 1.25
N ALA A 9 15.18 -6.66 0.87
CA ALA A 9 15.95 -7.73 1.50
C ALA A 9 16.15 -7.35 2.98
N PRO A 10 15.78 -8.21 3.94
CA PRO A 10 16.10 -7.94 5.34
C PRO A 10 17.63 -7.93 5.50
N SER A 11 18.13 -7.11 6.43
CA SER A 11 19.58 -7.02 6.73
C SER A 11 20.17 -8.30 7.33
N ASP A 12 19.37 -9.34 7.57
CA ASP A 12 19.85 -10.65 8.03
C ASP A 12 18.87 -11.79 7.61
N SER A 13 19.33 -12.63 6.68
CA SER A 13 18.94 -14.03 6.41
C SER A 13 17.45 -14.49 6.44
N GLY A 14 16.48 -13.70 5.98
CA GLY A 14 15.08 -14.14 5.78
C GLY A 14 14.61 -14.03 4.32
N PRO A 15 13.54 -14.74 3.90
CA PRO A 15 12.97 -14.57 2.57
C PRO A 15 12.55 -13.11 2.35
N GLU A 16 12.78 -12.58 1.15
CA GLU A 16 12.48 -11.19 0.81
C GLU A 16 11.00 -10.87 1.08
N HIS A 17 10.72 -9.87 1.91
CA HIS A 17 9.36 -9.51 2.31
C HIS A 17 8.91 -8.22 1.61
N PRO A 18 7.66 -8.17 1.09
CA PRO A 18 7.18 -7.00 0.38
C PRO A 18 6.93 -5.84 1.37
N THR A 19 7.47 -4.67 1.06
CA THR A 19 7.11 -3.39 1.68
C THR A 19 6.23 -2.64 0.69
N ILE A 20 5.09 -2.11 1.15
CA ILE A 20 4.19 -1.34 0.28
C ILE A 20 4.20 0.12 0.70
N LEU A 21 4.70 0.97 -0.20
CA LEU A 21 4.77 2.41 -0.04
C LEU A 21 3.54 3.07 -0.66
N LEU A 22 2.88 3.91 0.14
CA LEU A 22 1.70 4.66 -0.27
C LEU A 22 1.91 6.15 -0.02
N HIS A 23 1.87 6.91 -1.09
CA HIS A 23 1.94 8.37 -1.10
C HIS A 23 0.61 8.93 -1.57
N ARG A 24 -0.13 9.64 -0.71
CA ARG A 24 -1.31 10.37 -1.18
C ARG A 24 -0.89 11.72 -1.75
N HIS A 25 -1.15 11.93 -3.04
CA HIS A 25 -1.12 13.26 -3.67
C HIS A 25 -2.56 13.61 -4.06
N GLN A 26 -3.05 14.77 -3.64
CA GLN A 26 -4.35 15.30 -4.05
C GLN A 26 -4.14 16.34 -5.15
N ASN A 27 -5.06 16.39 -6.12
CA ASN A 27 -4.95 17.22 -7.32
C ASN A 27 -4.78 18.72 -6.99
N PRO A 28 -3.75 19.42 -7.50
CA PRO A 28 -3.49 20.83 -7.21
C PRO A 28 -4.60 21.81 -7.67
N ALA A 29 -5.57 21.38 -8.48
CA ALA A 29 -6.72 22.20 -8.87
C ALA A 29 -7.75 22.42 -7.73
N ALA A 30 -7.65 21.70 -6.60
CA ALA A 30 -8.39 22.00 -5.37
C ALA A 30 -7.67 23.13 -4.59
N GLN A 31 -7.63 24.30 -5.22
CA GLN A 31 -6.70 25.39 -4.92
C GLN A 31 -7.32 26.41 -3.95
N ASN A 32 -7.45 26.10 -2.65
CA ASN A 32 -7.62 27.11 -1.58
C ASN A 32 -7.64 26.57 -0.12
N SER A 33 -6.59 25.93 0.38
CA SER A 33 -6.23 26.10 1.80
C SER A 33 -4.83 25.57 2.09
N SER A 34 -4.06 26.38 2.80
CA SER A 34 -2.62 26.29 3.06
C SER A 34 -2.20 25.21 4.07
N SER A 35 -2.85 24.05 4.09
CA SER A 35 -2.44 22.91 4.92
C SER A 35 -2.96 21.59 4.35
N VAL A 36 -2.37 21.16 3.22
CA VAL A 36 -2.79 19.92 2.55
C VAL A 36 -2.25 18.71 3.34
N PRO A 37 -3.09 17.80 3.84
CA PRO A 37 -2.62 16.61 4.56
C PRO A 37 -1.94 15.65 3.58
N PHE A 38 -0.60 15.62 3.65
CA PHE A 38 0.25 14.68 2.94
C PHE A 38 0.40 13.40 3.78
N VAL A 39 -0.25 12.31 3.35
CA VAL A 39 -0.15 11.01 4.03
C VAL A 39 0.89 10.17 3.32
N ARG A 40 1.93 9.78 4.07
CA ARG A 40 2.97 8.83 3.65
C ARG A 40 2.98 7.65 4.58
N ASN A 41 2.51 6.51 4.07
CA ASN A 41 2.43 5.30 4.86
C ASN A 41 3.35 4.24 4.26
N VAL A 42 4.03 3.52 5.16
CA VAL A 42 4.90 2.40 4.83
C VAL A 42 4.33 1.18 5.53
N PHE A 43 3.80 0.24 4.77
CA PHE A 43 3.36 -1.06 5.30
C PHE A 43 4.53 -2.01 5.23
N THR A 44 4.95 -2.53 6.39
CA THR A 44 6.14 -3.38 6.52
C THR A 44 5.77 -4.69 7.21
N LEU A 45 6.46 -5.76 6.82
CA LEU A 45 6.45 -7.01 7.56
C LEU A 45 7.56 -6.97 8.61
N ASN A 46 7.22 -7.38 9.83
CA ASN A 46 8.06 -7.26 11.02
C ASN A 46 8.37 -5.80 11.38
N SER A 47 9.33 -5.60 12.28
CA SER A 47 9.78 -4.27 12.71
C SER A 47 10.59 -3.57 11.63
N CYS A 48 10.42 -2.26 11.50
CA CYS A 48 11.18 -1.40 10.61
C CYS A 48 11.74 -0.20 11.38
N ALA A 49 12.91 0.28 10.98
CA ALA A 49 13.46 1.50 11.58
C ALA A 49 12.53 2.69 11.32
N HIS A 50 12.49 3.65 12.25
CA HIS A 50 11.70 4.85 12.09
C HIS A 50 12.14 5.65 10.86
N ILE A 51 11.22 5.84 9.90
CA ILE A 51 11.44 6.63 8.70
C ILE A 51 10.88 8.03 8.97
N SER A 52 11.76 9.03 9.02
CA SER A 52 11.36 10.42 9.21
C SER A 52 10.26 10.79 8.22
N SER A 53 9.21 11.44 8.74
CA SER A 53 8.12 12.03 7.97
C SER A 53 7.18 11.07 7.22
N SER A 54 7.22 9.78 7.59
CA SER A 54 6.28 8.74 7.16
C SER A 54 5.72 8.00 8.38
N GLN A 55 4.46 7.56 8.29
CA GLN A 55 3.89 6.62 9.25
C GLN A 55 4.32 5.20 8.85
N VAL A 56 5.06 4.53 9.73
CA VAL A 56 5.43 3.12 9.54
C VAL A 56 4.39 2.25 10.25
N LEU A 57 3.79 1.33 9.49
CA LEU A 57 2.82 0.36 9.95
C LEU A 57 3.45 -1.02 9.86
N GLU A 58 3.68 -1.63 11.01
CA GLU A 58 4.38 -2.91 11.16
C GLU A 58 3.38 -4.03 11.39
N PHE A 59 3.55 -5.13 10.67
CA PHE A 59 2.66 -6.28 10.75
C PHE A 59 3.46 -7.57 10.93
N ALA A 60 3.01 -8.43 11.83
CA ALA A 60 3.67 -9.72 12.08
C ALA A 60 3.42 -10.76 10.97
N SER A 61 2.38 -10.57 10.16
CA SER A 61 2.01 -11.50 9.10
C SER A 61 1.56 -10.78 7.84
N GLU A 62 1.92 -11.37 6.70
CA GLU A 62 1.74 -10.75 5.38
C GLU A 62 0.27 -10.69 4.96
N ASP A 63 -0.53 -11.67 5.37
CA ASP A 63 -1.97 -11.71 5.15
C ASP A 63 -2.69 -10.53 5.84
N ILE A 64 -2.30 -10.23 7.10
CA ILE A 64 -2.84 -9.08 7.85
C ILE A 64 -2.39 -7.78 7.18
N MET A 65 -1.12 -7.68 6.79
CA MET A 65 -0.59 -6.51 6.10
C MET A 65 -1.36 -6.21 4.81
N LEU A 66 -1.58 -7.22 3.96
CA LEU A 66 -2.34 -7.08 2.72
C LEU A 66 -3.80 -6.69 2.99
N ALA A 67 -4.46 -7.32 3.97
CA ALA A 67 -5.83 -6.96 4.35
C ALA A 67 -5.93 -5.50 4.84
N LYS A 68 -4.97 -5.05 5.65
CA LYS A 68 -4.91 -3.67 6.15
C LYS A 68 -4.58 -2.67 5.05
N TRP A 69 -3.71 -3.04 4.11
CA TRP A 69 -3.42 -2.23 2.93
C TRP A 69 -4.67 -2.05 2.07
N GLN A 70 -5.42 -3.12 1.78
CA GLN A 70 -6.67 -3.02 1.02
C GLN A 70 -7.69 -2.13 1.72
N ALA A 71 -7.88 -2.28 3.04
CA ALA A 71 -8.78 -1.44 3.80
C ALA A 71 -8.36 0.04 3.75
N PHE A 72 -7.06 0.31 3.85
CA PHE A 72 -6.51 1.67 3.73
C PHE A 72 -6.76 2.28 2.34
N VAL A 73 -6.57 1.52 1.27
CA VAL A 73 -6.84 1.99 -0.10
C VAL A 73 -8.33 2.29 -0.27
N ALA A 74 -9.22 1.44 0.26
CA ALA A 74 -10.66 1.66 0.22
C ALA A 74 -11.09 2.89 1.04
N GLU A 75 -10.50 3.11 2.21
CA GLU A 75 -10.74 4.30 3.05
C GLU A 75 -10.20 5.58 2.41
N CYS A 76 -9.05 5.50 1.73
CA CYS A 76 -8.45 6.62 1.02
C CYS A 76 -9.26 7.04 -0.22
N ASP A 77 -10.04 6.12 -0.77
CA ASP A 77 -10.85 6.29 -1.99
C ASP A 77 -10.11 7.05 -3.12
N PRO A 78 -8.94 6.57 -3.58
CA PRO A 78 -8.13 7.33 -4.53
C PRO A 78 -8.79 7.38 -5.92
N ASP A 79 -8.85 8.59 -6.50
CA ASP A 79 -9.30 8.76 -7.89
C ASP A 79 -8.33 8.17 -8.91
N LEU A 80 -7.04 8.22 -8.58
CA LEU A 80 -5.97 7.76 -9.45
C LEU A 80 -4.91 7.05 -8.60
N VAL A 81 -4.57 5.83 -9.01
CA VAL A 81 -3.41 5.10 -8.50
C VAL A 81 -2.31 5.17 -9.57
N ILE A 82 -1.21 5.80 -9.23
CA ILE A 82 -0.02 5.93 -10.08
C ILE A 82 1.17 5.26 -9.41
N GLY A 83 2.24 5.03 -10.16
CA GLY A 83 3.47 4.45 -9.64
C GLY A 83 4.34 3.97 -10.78
N TYR A 84 5.56 3.54 -10.47
CA TYR A 84 6.48 3.01 -11.48
C TYR A 84 6.15 1.53 -11.72
N ASN A 85 5.80 1.18 -12.96
CA ASN A 85 5.46 -0.19 -13.37
C ASN A 85 4.26 -0.84 -12.65
N THR A 86 3.41 -0.04 -12.00
CA THR A 86 2.25 -0.50 -11.22
C THR A 86 1.28 -1.38 -12.02
N SER A 87 1.06 -1.08 -13.30
CA SER A 87 0.16 -1.86 -14.16
C SER A 87 0.69 -3.24 -14.51
N ASN A 88 2.02 -3.41 -14.66
CA ASN A 88 2.61 -4.69 -15.09
C ASN A 88 3.13 -5.52 -13.92
N PHE A 89 3.34 -4.92 -12.74
CA PHE A 89 3.86 -5.63 -11.57
C PHE A 89 2.90 -5.55 -10.38
N ASP A 90 2.71 -4.39 -9.78
CA ASP A 90 2.00 -4.26 -8.49
C ASP A 90 0.54 -4.75 -8.57
N MET A 91 -0.22 -4.27 -9.56
CA MET A 91 -1.64 -4.60 -9.73
C MET A 91 -1.91 -6.06 -10.07
N PRO A 92 -1.09 -6.76 -10.88
CA PRO A 92 -1.22 -8.22 -11.03
C PRO A 92 -0.63 -9.01 -9.84
N TYR A 93 0.45 -8.52 -9.21
CA TYR A 93 1.14 -9.24 -8.14
C TYR A 93 0.31 -9.30 -6.85
N LEU A 94 -0.24 -8.16 -6.41
CA LEU A 94 -0.91 -8.08 -5.11
C LEU A 94 -2.15 -9.01 -5.00
N PRO A 95 -3.07 -9.06 -5.98
CA PRO A 95 -4.19 -10.01 -5.94
C PRO A 95 -3.72 -11.47 -6.03
N GLY A 96 -2.67 -11.74 -6.83
CA GLY A 96 -2.07 -13.08 -6.92
C GLY A 96 -1.49 -13.55 -5.59
N ARG A 97 -0.78 -12.65 -4.89
CA ARG A 97 -0.21 -12.91 -3.56
C ARG A 97 -1.29 -13.08 -2.50
N ALA A 98 -2.29 -12.20 -2.50
CA ALA A 98 -3.44 -12.31 -1.61
C ALA A 98 -4.19 -13.63 -1.79
N LYS A 99 -4.36 -14.10 -3.04
CA LYS A 99 -4.95 -15.42 -3.33
C LYS A 99 -4.10 -16.56 -2.77
N ALA A 100 -2.77 -16.51 -2.92
CA ALA A 100 -1.86 -17.52 -2.38
C ALA A 100 -1.92 -17.58 -0.84
N LEU A 101 -2.06 -16.43 -0.18
CA LEU A 101 -2.19 -16.30 1.28
C LEU A 101 -3.63 -16.44 1.80
N LYS A 102 -4.60 -16.70 0.92
CA LYS A 102 -6.04 -16.84 1.23
C LYS A 102 -6.67 -15.59 1.88
N VAL A 103 -6.22 -14.40 1.50
CA VAL A 103 -6.81 -13.12 1.93
C VAL A 103 -8.03 -12.81 1.06
N SER A 104 -9.21 -13.19 1.54
CA SER A 104 -10.48 -13.08 0.80
C SER A 104 -10.98 -11.65 0.57
N THR A 105 -10.52 -10.68 1.37
CA THR A 105 -10.92 -9.27 1.29
C THR A 105 -10.16 -8.48 0.21
N PHE A 106 -9.00 -8.97 -0.21
CA PHE A 106 -8.09 -8.23 -1.08
C PHE A 106 -8.55 -7.98 -2.53
N PRO A 107 -9.25 -8.88 -3.24
CA PRO A 107 -9.53 -8.70 -4.67
C PRO A 107 -10.51 -7.55 -4.97
N TYR A 108 -11.07 -6.89 -3.95
CA TYR A 108 -12.02 -5.79 -4.07
C TYR A 108 -11.33 -4.43 -3.88
N LEU A 109 -10.49 -4.04 -4.85
CA LEU A 109 -9.84 -2.73 -4.88
C LEU A 109 -10.63 -1.66 -5.65
N GLY A 110 -11.64 -2.08 -6.42
CA GLY A 110 -12.49 -1.16 -7.17
C GLY A 110 -13.58 -0.53 -6.31
N ARG A 111 -14.08 0.65 -6.75
CA ARG A 111 -15.24 1.33 -6.13
C ARG A 111 -16.56 0.56 -6.30
N MET A 112 -16.62 -0.32 -7.29
CA MET A 112 -17.77 -1.17 -7.51
C MET A 112 -17.78 -2.28 -6.47
N ARG A 113 -18.69 -2.17 -5.51
CA ARG A 113 -19.07 -3.30 -4.66
C ARG A 113 -19.88 -4.26 -5.53
N THR A 114 -19.35 -5.47 -5.74
CA THR A 114 -20.12 -6.56 -6.36
C THR A 114 -21.38 -6.78 -5.52
N GLN A 115 -22.55 -6.67 -6.17
CA GLN A 115 -23.82 -7.20 -5.65
C GLN A 115 -23.76 -8.72 -5.55
#